data_AF-A0A833SJ31-F1
#
_entry.id   AF-A0A833SJ31-F1
#
_cell.length_a   1.000
_cell.length_b   1.000
_cell.length_c   1.000
_cell.angle_alpha   90.00
_cell.angle_beta   90.00
_cell.angle_gamma   90.00
#
_symmetry.space_group_name_H-M   'P 1'
#
loop_
_entity.id
_entity.type
_entity.pdbx_description
1 polymer ?
#
loop_
_entity_poly.entity_id
_entity_poly.type
_entity_poly.pdbx_seq_one_letter_code
_entity_poly.pdbx_strand_id
1 'polypeptide(L)'
;MKFDILAESTCEAELIATNTGAHDAIWLGQLVDELKLPRTGILLYCDSSTDETRRKAPSHQAKDLKIREYVSKNGMTAKPVATTDSVADMLTKPLNVEPLRHHRARLGVCAIE
;
A
#
# COMPACT_ATOMS: atom_id res chain seq x y z
N MET A 1 -17.08 7.75 -13.97
CA MET A 1 -15.72 7.28 -13.65
C MET A 1 -15.78 5.76 -13.63
N LYS A 2 -15.17 5.08 -14.61
CA LYS A 2 -15.15 3.62 -14.70
C LYS A 2 -13.87 3.14 -14.04
N PHE A 3 -13.98 2.40 -12.95
CA PHE A 3 -12.83 1.71 -12.35
C PHE A 3 -12.70 0.37 -13.07
N ASP A 4 -11.59 0.14 -13.77
CA ASP A 4 -11.34 -1.13 -14.47
C ASP A 4 -11.02 -2.28 -13.50
N ILE A 5 -10.81 -1.96 -12.22
CA ILE A 5 -10.60 -2.94 -11.14
C ILE A 5 -11.61 -2.60 -10.03
N LEU A 6 -12.62 -3.46 -9.86
CA LEU A 6 -13.57 -3.40 -8.75
C LEU A 6 -13.17 -4.44 -7.71
N ALA A 7 -12.88 -4.02 -6.49
CA ALA A 7 -12.64 -4.93 -5.38
C ALA A 7 -13.98 -5.37 -4.77
N GLU A 8 -14.19 -6.67 -4.64
CA GLU A 8 -15.43 -7.21 -4.05
C GLU A 8 -15.33 -7.34 -2.51
N SER A 9 -14.14 -7.12 -1.95
CA SER A 9 -13.90 -7.14 -0.51
C SER A 9 -12.79 -6.18 -0.12
N THR A 10 -12.75 -5.79 1.16
CA THR A 10 -11.65 -4.99 1.73
C THR A 10 -10.29 -5.69 1.57
N CYS A 11 -10.27 -7.02 1.65
CA CYS A 11 -9.05 -7.80 1.46
C CYS A 11 -8.53 -7.72 0.02
N GLU A 12 -9.44 -7.80 -0.96
CA GLU A 12 -9.07 -7.64 -2.35
C GLU A 12 -8.60 -6.21 -2.66
N ALA A 13 -9.26 -5.21 -2.08
CA ALA A 13 -8.85 -3.81 -2.21
C ALA A 13 -7.42 -3.58 -1.68
N GLU A 14 -7.07 -4.16 -0.53
CA GLU A 14 -5.71 -4.08 0.03
C GLU A 14 -4.68 -4.80 -0.85
N LEU A 15 -5.01 -5.97 -1.42
CA LEU A 15 -4.11 -6.69 -2.33
C LEU A 15 -3.87 -5.90 -3.62
N ILE A 16 -4.92 -5.30 -4.19
CA ILE A 16 -4.82 -4.42 -5.36
C ILE A 16 -3.97 -3.20 -5.04
N ALA A 17 -4.27 -2.49 -3.94
CA ALA A 17 -3.52 -1.31 -3.53
C ALA A 17 -2.04 -1.63 -3.29
N THR A 18 -1.74 -2.77 -2.67
CA THR A 18 -0.38 -3.24 -2.44
C THR A 18 0.35 -3.53 -3.76
N ASN A 19 -0.31 -4.23 -4.69
CA ASN A 19 0.29 -4.52 -5.99
C ASN A 19 0.53 -3.24 -6.80
N THR A 20 -0.44 -2.32 -6.83
CA THR A 20 -0.29 -1.02 -7.49
C THR A 20 0.84 -0.21 -6.87
N GLY A 21 0.89 -0.11 -5.54
CA GLY A 21 1.97 0.59 -4.84
C GLY A 21 3.36 -0.03 -5.08
N ALA A 22 3.45 -1.35 -5.24
CA ALA A 22 4.69 -2.03 -5.61
C ALA A 22 5.15 -1.66 -7.04
N HIS A 23 4.23 -1.59 -8.00
CA HIS A 23 4.54 -1.13 -9.35
C HIS A 23 5.00 0.34 -9.32
N ASP A 24 4.23 1.22 -8.67
CA ASP A 24 4.57 2.64 -8.59
C ASP A 24 5.94 2.86 -7.94
N ALA A 25 6.28 2.08 -6.90
CA ALA A 25 7.57 2.18 -6.24
C ALA A 25 8.75 1.79 -7.16
N ILE A 26 8.57 0.80 -8.04
CA ILE A 26 9.58 0.45 -9.05
C ILE A 26 9.77 1.59 -10.03
N TRP A 27 8.68 2.15 -10.54
CA TRP A 27 8.71 3.29 -11.46
C TRP A 27 9.38 4.51 -10.82
N LEU A 28 9.04 4.83 -9.57
CA LEU A 28 9.69 5.90 -8.82
C LEU A 28 11.19 5.63 -8.62
N GLY A 29 11.57 4.38 -8.38
CA GLY A 29 12.98 3.99 -8.34
C GLY A 29 13.70 4.26 -9.65
N GLN A 30 13.10 3.85 -10.78
CA GLN A 30 13.67 4.12 -12.11
C GLN A 30 13.80 5.62 -12.38
N LEU A 31 12.80 6.41 -11.98
CA LEU A 31 12.84 7.87 -12.10
C LEU A 31 13.98 8.48 -11.26
N VAL A 32 14.20 7.99 -10.04
CA VAL A 32 15.32 8.41 -9.19
C VAL A 32 16.67 8.12 -9.87
N ASP A 33 16.79 6.96 -10.52
CA ASP A 33 18.00 6.59 -11.27
C ASP A 33 18.22 7.53 -12.47
N GLU A 34 17.16 7.86 -13.23
CA GLU A 34 17.22 8.81 -14.35
C GLU A 34 17.61 10.22 -13.92
N LEU A 35 17.12 10.66 -12.76
CA LEU A 35 17.49 11.94 -12.14
C LEU A 35 18.89 11.93 -11.52
N LYS A 36 19.60 10.79 -11.55
CA LYS A 36 20.94 10.59 -10.97
C LYS A 36 20.99 10.91 -9.47
N LEU A 37 19.88 10.65 -8.77
CA LEU A 37 19.78 10.81 -7.33
C LEU A 37 20.27 9.53 -6.64
N PRO A 38 20.82 9.63 -5.42
CA PRO A 38 21.24 8.45 -4.68
C PRO A 38 20.04 7.57 -4.33
N ARG A 39 20.10 6.30 -4.73
CA ARG A 39 19.03 5.34 -4.46
C ARG A 39 19.13 4.80 -3.02
N THR A 40 18.06 4.96 -2.27
CA THR A 40 17.83 4.22 -1.02
C THR A 40 16.96 2.99 -1.29
N GLY A 41 17.06 1.97 -0.43
CA GLY A 41 16.17 0.80 -0.53
C GLY A 41 14.69 1.20 -0.51
N ILE A 42 13.87 0.50 -1.30
CA ILE A 42 12.42 0.74 -1.37
C ILE A 42 11.74 -0.05 -0.26
N LEU A 43 10.99 0.65 0.60
CA LEU A 43 10.22 0.07 1.68
C LEU A 43 8.73 0.29 1.44
N LEU A 44 8.00 -0.80 1.20
CA LEU A 44 6.56 -0.79 1.03
C LEU A 44 5.89 -1.13 2.37
N TYR A 45 5.07 -0.22 2.89
CA TYR A 45 4.23 -0.49 4.04
C TYR A 45 2.87 -0.96 3.57
N CYS A 46 2.48 -2.14 4.04
CA CYS A 46 1.19 -2.73 3.68
C CYS A 46 0.43 -3.01 4.97
N ASP A 47 -0.86 -2.73 4.98
CA ASP A 47 -1.77 -3.25 6.00
C ASP A 47 -1.92 -4.75 5.74
N SER A 48 -0.86 -5.51 5.98
CA SER A 48 -0.91 -6.97 5.92
C SER A 48 -1.52 -7.42 7.23
N SER A 49 -2.82 -7.12 7.40
CA SER A 49 -3.59 -7.53 8.55
C SER A 49 -3.17 -8.95 8.93
N THR A 50 -2.64 -9.08 10.15
CA THR A 50 -2.21 -10.34 10.77
C THR A 50 -3.41 -11.23 11.11
N ASP A 51 -4.57 -10.89 10.58
CA ASP A 51 -5.80 -11.62 10.79
C ASP A 51 -5.74 -12.87 9.92
N GLU A 52 -5.18 -13.93 10.51
CA GLU A 52 -5.09 -15.27 9.95
C GLU A 52 -6.45 -15.78 9.46
N THR A 53 -7.56 -15.18 9.90
CA THR A 53 -8.90 -15.47 9.37
C THR A 53 -9.13 -14.92 7.95
N ARG A 54 -8.62 -13.73 7.60
CA ARG A 54 -8.71 -13.13 6.26
C ARG A 54 -7.86 -13.87 5.22
N ARG A 55 -6.76 -14.47 5.67
CA ARG A 55 -5.88 -15.29 4.83
C ARG A 55 -6.46 -16.66 4.49
N LYS A 56 -7.63 -17.07 4.98
CA LYS A 56 -8.14 -18.45 4.76
C LYS A 56 -8.64 -18.72 3.35
N ALA A 57 -8.94 -17.69 2.56
CA ALA A 57 -9.31 -17.88 1.16
C ALA A 57 -8.07 -18.29 0.34
N PRO A 58 -8.05 -19.48 -0.30
CA PRO A 58 -6.86 -19.97 -1.02
C PRO A 58 -6.41 -19.01 -2.14
N SER A 59 -7.36 -18.33 -2.79
CA SER A 59 -7.10 -17.33 -3.81
C SER A 59 -6.36 -16.11 -3.27
N HIS A 60 -6.67 -15.66 -2.05
CA HIS A 60 -6.03 -14.50 -1.44
C HIS A 60 -4.60 -14.82 -1.01
N GLN A 61 -4.36 -16.03 -0.46
CA GLN A 61 -3.00 -16.48 -0.12
C GLN A 61 -2.10 -16.52 -1.35
N ALA A 62 -2.59 -17.09 -2.45
CA ALA A 62 -1.83 -17.18 -3.69
C ALA A 62 -1.51 -15.79 -4.26
N LYS A 63 -2.43 -14.83 -4.19
CA LYS A 63 -2.22 -13.43 -4.62
C LYS A 63 -1.17 -12.74 -3.73
N ASP A 64 -1.29 -12.84 -2.40
CA ASP A 64 -0.33 -12.26 -1.45
C ASP A 64 1.10 -12.80 -1.66
N LEU A 65 1.25 -14.13 -1.80
CA LEU A 65 2.54 -14.75 -2.09
C LEU A 65 3.17 -14.22 -3.37
N LYS A 66 2.39 -14.10 -4.45
CA LYS A 66 2.87 -13.52 -5.72
C LYS A 66 3.36 -12.08 -5.56
N ILE A 67 2.64 -11.26 -4.79
CA ILE A 67 3.06 -9.87 -4.55
C ILE A 67 4.34 -9.83 -3.72
N ARG A 68 4.48 -10.67 -2.69
CA ARG A 68 5.72 -10.76 -1.89
C ARG A 68 6.91 -11.23 -2.72
N GLU A 69 6.71 -12.22 -3.59
CA GLU A 69 7.74 -12.64 -4.54
C GLU A 69 8.13 -11.50 -5.49
N TYR A 70 7.14 -10.77 -6.01
CA TYR A 70 7.37 -9.62 -6.89
C TYR A 70 8.17 -8.52 -6.18
N VAL A 71 7.79 -8.18 -4.94
CA VAL A 71 8.49 -7.22 -4.09
C VAL A 71 9.95 -7.65 -3.88
N SER A 72 10.17 -8.91 -3.48
CA SER A 72 11.52 -9.43 -3.23
C SER A 72 12.38 -9.46 -4.50
N LYS A 73 11.82 -9.88 -5.65
CA LYS A 73 12.56 -9.96 -6.92
C LYS A 73 13.04 -8.59 -7.40
N ASN A 74 12.36 -7.51 -7.04
CA ASN A 74 12.71 -6.14 -7.42
C ASN A 74 13.52 -5.40 -6.33
N GLY A 75 14.07 -6.11 -5.33
CA GLY A 75 14.90 -5.51 -4.28
C GLY A 75 14.13 -4.61 -3.32
N MET A 76 12.81 -4.76 -3.24
CA MET A 76 11.95 -4.02 -2.31
C MET A 76 11.75 -4.83 -1.03
N THR A 77 11.47 -4.14 0.07
CA THR A 77 11.08 -4.77 1.34
C THR A 77 9.62 -4.44 1.62
N ALA A 78 8.78 -5.43 1.89
CA ALA A 78 7.43 -5.20 2.41
C ALA A 78 7.44 -5.31 3.94
N LYS A 79 6.80 -4.36 4.63
CA LYS A 79 6.58 -4.41 6.08
C LYS A 79 5.11 -4.26 6.42
N PRO A 80 4.61 -5.01 7.43
CA PRO A 80 3.30 -4.76 8.00
C PRO A 80 3.25 -3.36 8.62
N VAL A 81 2.12 -2.68 8.46
CA VAL A 81 1.74 -1.51 9.24
C VAL A 81 0.35 -1.76 9.83
N ALA A 82 0.11 -1.32 11.06
CA ALA A 82 -1.23 -1.41 11.64
C ALA A 82 -2.19 -0.49 10.87
N THR A 83 -3.47 -0.86 10.77
CA THR A 83 -4.50 -0.04 10.12
C THR A 83 -4.55 1.39 10.69
N THR A 84 -4.47 1.54 12.02
CA THR A 84 -4.40 2.84 12.69
C THR A 84 -3.18 3.67 12.28
N ASP A 85 -2.12 2.99 11.84
CA ASP A 85 -0.87 3.59 11.42
C ASP A 85 -0.74 3.77 9.91
N SER A 86 -1.65 3.20 9.11
CA SER A 86 -1.66 3.27 7.65
C SER A 86 -2.19 4.63 7.17
N VAL A 87 -1.30 5.59 6.93
CA VAL A 87 -1.68 6.92 6.40
C VAL A 87 -2.35 6.82 5.02
N ALA A 88 -2.06 5.76 4.26
CA ALA A 88 -2.68 5.47 2.97
C ALA A 88 -4.19 5.19 3.07
N ASP A 89 -4.71 4.85 4.25
CA ASP A 89 -6.14 4.62 4.46
C ASP A 89 -6.98 5.86 4.18
N MET A 90 -6.41 7.06 4.38
CA MET A 90 -7.07 8.32 4.04
C MET A 90 -7.40 8.42 2.54
N LEU A 91 -6.62 7.78 1.68
CA LEU A 91 -6.80 7.82 0.22
C LEU A 91 -7.57 6.60 -0.31
N THR A 92 -7.67 5.53 0.47
CA THR A 92 -8.20 4.23 0.00
C THR A 92 -9.47 3.79 0.72
N LYS A 93 -9.85 4.43 1.83
CA LYS A 93 -11.02 4.06 2.64
C LYS A 93 -11.90 5.28 2.95
N PRO A 94 -13.23 5.09 3.02
CA PRO A 94 -14.11 6.10 3.61
C PRO A 94 -13.93 6.09 5.14
N LEU A 95 -13.16 7.04 5.66
CA LEU A 95 -12.87 7.17 7.09
C LEU A 95 -13.84 8.12 7.80
N ASN A 96 -14.12 7.83 9.07
CA ASN A 96 -14.76 8.77 9.97
C ASN A 96 -13.85 9.98 10.24
N VAL A 97 -14.43 11.08 10.72
CA VAL A 97 -13.74 12.37 10.91
C VAL A 97 -12.46 12.26 11.75
N GLU A 98 -12.49 11.49 12.84
CA GLU A 98 -11.35 11.38 13.76
C GLU A 98 -10.16 10.60 13.17
N PRO A 99 -10.32 9.37 12.62
CA PRO A 99 -9.25 8.71 11.88
C PRO A 99 -8.72 9.56 10.71
N LEU A 100 -9.62 10.23 9.97
CA LEU A 100 -9.23 11.13 8.89
C LEU A 100 -8.31 12.25 9.38
N ARG A 101 -8.67 12.93 10.46
CA ARG A 101 -7.83 13.99 11.07
C ARG A 101 -6.48 13.45 11.54
N HIS A 102 -6.47 12.27 12.16
CA HIS A 102 -5.25 11.60 12.60
C HIS A 102 -4.29 11.33 11.42
N HIS A 103 -4.77 10.70 10.34
CA HIS A 103 -3.94 10.42 9.17
C HIS A 103 -3.55 11.71 8.43
N ARG A 104 -4.43 12.70 8.34
CA ARG A 104 -4.13 14.01 7.71
C ARG A 104 -2.95 14.70 8.40
N ALA A 105 -2.96 14.74 9.72
CA ALA A 105 -1.85 15.31 10.50
C ALA A 105 -0.54 14.55 10.25
N ARG A 106 -0.60 13.21 10.15
CA ARG A 106 0.58 12.36 9.88
C ARG A 106 1.09 12.44 8.44
N LEU A 107 0.24 12.78 7.48
CA LEU A 107 0.65 13.05 6.09
C LEU A 107 1.34 14.42 5.94
N GLY A 108 1.29 15.27 6.97
CA GLY A 108 1.83 16.63 6.90
C GLY A 108 0.96 17.59 6.09
N VAL A 109 -0.31 17.25 5.84
CA VAL A 109 -1.26 18.14 5.17
C VAL A 109 -1.76 19.17 6.17
N CYS A 110 -1.17 20.36 6.13
CA CYS A 110 -1.62 21.53 6.88
C CYS A 110 -2.60 22.37 6.05
N ALA A 111 -3.43 23.18 6.73
CA ALA A 111 -4.16 24.23 6.03
C ALA A 111 -3.15 25.22 5.45
N ILE A 112 -3.39 25.66 4.22
CA ILE A 112 -2.64 26.78 3.63
C ILE A 112 -3.27 28.03 4.26
N GLU A 113 -2.49 28.75 5.05
CA GLU A 113 -2.84 30.09 5.54
C GLU A 113 -2.58 31.16 4.46
#